data_AF-A0A3D0WCF9-F1
#
_entry.id   AF-A0A3D0WCF9-F1
#
_cell.length_a   1.000
_cell.length_b   1.000
_cell.length_c   1.000
_cell.angle_alpha   90.00
_cell.angle_beta   90.00
_cell.angle_gamma   90.00
#
_symmetry.space_group_name_H-M   'P 1'
#
loop_
_entity.id
_entity.type
_entity.pdbx_description
1 polymer ?
#
loop_
_entity_poly.entity_id
_entity_poly.type
_entity_poly.pdbx_seq_one_letter_code
_entity_poly.pdbx_strand_id
1 'polypeptide(L)'
;MMVPPRILATDAAVAVIDELRDRHGALMFHQSGGCCDGSAPMCYPAGEFRVGGQDVLLGHVAGDVPVWIGAAQFEYWRHTQVTIDVVPGRGAGFSLEGPTGRRFIIRSRVFSDAEVDALDVAGPPPRGGD
;
A
#
# COMPACT_ATOMS: atom_id res chain seq x y z
N MET A 1 24.85 0.78 -3.86
CA MET A 1 23.60 1.54 -3.69
C MET A 1 22.52 0.54 -3.28
N MET A 2 21.80 0.73 -2.17
CA MET A 2 20.68 -0.16 -1.83
C MET A 2 19.43 0.34 -2.53
N VAL A 3 18.59 -0.57 -3.03
CA VAL A 3 17.30 -0.20 -3.64
C VAL A 3 16.37 0.26 -2.51
N PRO A 4 15.82 1.49 -2.57
CA PRO A 4 14.92 1.97 -1.53
C PRO A 4 13.57 1.23 -1.60
N PRO A 5 12.88 1.01 -0.47
CA PRO A 5 11.54 0.46 -0.51
C PRO A 5 10.55 1.46 -1.13
N ARG A 6 9.63 0.97 -1.97
CA ARG A 6 8.58 1.82 -2.55
C ARG A 6 7.43 2.11 -1.59
N ILE A 7 7.21 1.22 -0.63
CA ILE A 7 6.17 1.31 0.39
C ILE A 7 6.76 1.12 1.79
N LEU A 8 6.26 1.91 2.73
CA LEU A 8 6.53 1.80 4.16
C LEU A 8 5.21 1.83 4.93
N ALA A 9 5.26 1.54 6.23
CA ALA A 9 4.17 1.81 7.16
C ALA A 9 4.73 2.49 8.42
N THR A 10 3.96 3.39 9.03
CA THR A 10 4.29 3.94 10.35
C THR A 10 4.05 2.90 11.43
N ASP A 11 4.69 3.05 12.59
CA ASP A 11 4.47 2.15 13.74
C ASP A 11 3.00 2.12 14.17
N ALA A 12 2.31 3.26 14.07
CA ALA A 12 0.88 3.35 14.35
C ALA A 12 0.04 2.54 13.36
N ALA A 13 0.38 2.59 12.06
CA ALA A 13 -0.27 1.76 11.06
C ALA A 13 0.03 0.28 11.26
N VAL A 14 1.27 -0.09 11.58
CA VAL A 14 1.66 -1.48 11.86
C VAL A 14 0.86 -2.04 13.03
N ALA A 15 0.69 -1.30 14.13
CA ALA A 15 -0.12 -1.76 15.26
C ALA A 15 -1.58 -2.05 14.86
N VAL A 16 -2.19 -1.21 14.03
CA VAL A 16 -3.56 -1.44 13.54
C VAL A 16 -3.61 -2.62 12.56
N ILE A 17 -2.60 -2.78 11.71
CA ILE A 17 -2.50 -3.93 10.79
C ILE A 17 -2.40 -5.24 11.59
N ASP A 18 -1.59 -5.27 12.65
CA ASP A 18 -1.46 -6.42 13.53
C ASP A 18 -2.78 -6.74 14.25
N GLU A 19 -3.46 -5.72 14.82
CA GLU A 19 -4.79 -5.88 15.43
C GLU A 19 -5.84 -6.45 14.45
N LEU A 20 -5.75 -6.09 13.17
CA LEU A 20 -6.64 -6.60 12.13
C LEU A 20 -6.23 -8.02 11.71
N ARG A 21 -4.93 -8.30 11.61
CA ARG A 21 -4.40 -9.62 11.26
C ARG A 21 -4.80 -10.67 12.30
N ASP A 22 -4.73 -10.32 13.57
CA ASP A 22 -5.14 -11.20 14.67
C ASP A 22 -6.63 -11.59 14.60
N ARG A 23 -7.47 -10.70 14.03
CA ARG A 23 -8.92 -10.91 13.91
C ARG A 23 -9.35 -11.55 12.60
N HIS A 24 -8.66 -11.26 11.51
CA HIS A 24 -9.10 -11.59 10.15
C HIS A 24 -8.15 -12.55 9.43
N GLY A 25 -6.99 -12.88 10.02
CA GLY A 25 -5.96 -13.70 9.40
C GLY A 25 -5.09 -12.89 8.44
N ALA A 26 -4.56 -13.54 7.40
CA ALA A 26 -3.71 -12.90 6.41
C ALA A 26 -4.43 -11.70 5.76
N LEU A 27 -3.70 -10.61 5.55
CA LEU A 27 -4.23 -9.35 5.03
C LEU A 27 -3.58 -9.00 3.70
N MET A 28 -4.17 -8.02 3.00
CA MET A 28 -3.56 -7.34 1.86
C MET A 28 -4.04 -5.89 1.80
N PHE A 29 -3.24 -5.04 1.15
CA PHE A 29 -3.67 -3.69 0.79
C PHE A 29 -3.84 -3.55 -0.71
N HIS A 30 -4.83 -2.74 -1.11
CA HIS A 30 -4.93 -2.21 -2.46
C HIS A 30 -5.10 -0.70 -2.44
N GLN A 31 -4.21 -0.01 -3.17
CA GLN A 31 -4.30 1.42 -3.40
C GLN A 31 -5.13 1.67 -4.66
N SER A 32 -6.38 2.07 -4.44
CA SER A 32 -7.29 2.49 -5.52
C SER A 32 -7.05 3.93 -5.96
N GLY A 33 -7.41 4.26 -7.22
CA GLY A 33 -7.28 5.59 -7.82
C GLY A 33 -8.63 6.21 -8.25
N GLY A 34 -9.68 6.15 -7.42
CA GLY A 34 -11.06 6.49 -7.81
C GLY A 34 -11.65 7.80 -7.24
N CYS A 35 -12.38 8.58 -8.04
CA CYS A 35 -12.83 9.96 -7.76
C CYS A 35 -13.63 10.23 -6.45
N CYS A 36 -14.21 9.22 -5.77
CA CYS A 36 -15.11 9.45 -4.63
C CYS A 36 -14.52 9.10 -3.23
N ASP A 37 -13.51 8.23 -3.14
CA ASP A 37 -12.77 7.88 -1.89
C ASP A 37 -11.22 7.91 -2.11
N GLY A 38 -10.80 8.52 -3.22
CA GLY A 38 -9.67 8.19 -4.10
C GLY A 38 -8.22 8.32 -3.69
N SER A 39 -7.88 8.18 -2.42
CA SER A 39 -6.47 8.21 -2.02
C SER A 39 -6.13 7.34 -0.82
N ALA A 40 -7.13 6.76 -0.16
CA ALA A 40 -6.87 5.90 0.99
C ALA A 40 -6.41 4.51 0.52
N PRO A 41 -5.40 3.92 1.19
CA PRO A 41 -5.05 2.52 0.98
C PRO A 41 -6.14 1.67 1.66
N MET A 42 -6.68 0.69 0.95
CA MET A 42 -7.74 -0.18 1.45
C MET A 42 -7.15 -1.47 1.99
N CYS A 43 -7.50 -1.87 3.21
CA CYS A 43 -7.10 -3.11 3.84
C CYS A 43 -8.19 -4.18 3.70
N TYR A 44 -7.83 -5.36 3.19
CA TYR A 44 -8.72 -6.51 2.97
C TYR A 44 -8.12 -7.78 3.58
N PRO A 45 -8.92 -8.82 3.86
CA PRO A 45 -8.39 -10.18 4.00
C PRO A 45 -7.67 -10.60 2.71
N ALA A 46 -6.59 -11.35 2.84
CA ALA A 46 -5.80 -11.80 1.71
C ALA A 46 -6.67 -12.61 0.72
N GLY A 47 -6.66 -12.19 -0.55
CA GLY A 47 -7.41 -12.84 -1.62
C GLY A 47 -8.86 -12.37 -1.80
N GLU A 48 -9.40 -11.53 -0.91
CA GLU A 48 -10.75 -10.95 -1.11
C GLU A 48 -10.77 -9.86 -2.19
N PHE A 49 -9.69 -9.11 -2.33
CA PHE A 49 -9.48 -8.26 -3.49
C PHE A 49 -8.77 -9.06 -4.59
N ARG A 50 -9.40 -9.14 -5.77
CA ARG A 50 -8.81 -9.83 -6.93
C ARG A 50 -7.71 -8.96 -7.55
N VAL A 51 -6.46 -9.31 -7.25
CA VAL A 51 -5.28 -8.74 -7.92
C VAL A 51 -5.26 -9.19 -9.39
N GLY A 52 -5.20 -8.24 -10.32
CA GLY A 52 -5.09 -8.49 -11.75
C GLY A 52 -3.68 -8.25 -12.29
N GLY A 53 -3.43 -8.60 -13.56
CA GLY A 53 -2.14 -8.34 -14.22
C GLY A 53 -1.80 -6.86 -14.44
N GLN A 54 -2.73 -5.96 -14.13
CA GLN A 54 -2.49 -4.51 -14.11
C GLN A 54 -2.26 -3.97 -12.69
N ASP A 55 -2.26 -4.82 -11.67
CA ASP A 55 -1.87 -4.42 -10.33
C ASP A 55 -0.37 -4.68 -10.13
N VAL A 56 0.29 -3.71 -9.54
CA VAL A 56 1.73 -3.67 -9.28
C VAL A 56 1.97 -3.86 -7.79
N LEU A 57 2.90 -4.75 -7.44
CA LEU A 57 3.31 -4.97 -6.06
C LEU A 57 4.31 -3.88 -5.63
N LEU A 58 3.90 -2.95 -4.76
CA LEU A 58 4.81 -1.94 -4.22
C LEU A 58 5.79 -2.52 -3.21
N GLY A 59 5.39 -3.60 -2.53
CA GLY A 59 6.19 -4.27 -1.50
C GLY A 59 5.28 -4.82 -0.39
N HIS A 60 5.88 -5.03 0.77
CA HIS A 60 5.21 -5.59 1.94
C HIS A 60 5.37 -4.65 3.14
N VAL A 61 4.36 -4.62 4.01
CA VAL A 61 4.36 -3.88 5.28
C VAL A 61 3.99 -4.82 6.43
N ALA A 62 4.26 -4.42 7.68
CA ALA A 62 3.97 -5.22 8.86
C ALA A 62 4.47 -6.68 8.78
N GLY A 63 5.66 -6.88 8.17
CA GLY A 63 6.22 -8.19 7.85
C GLY A 63 5.92 -8.59 6.41
N ASP A 64 4.77 -9.21 6.19
CA ASP A 64 4.42 -9.94 4.96
C ASP A 64 3.12 -9.47 4.30
N VAL A 65 2.52 -8.38 4.74
CA VAL A 65 1.26 -7.89 4.19
C VAL A 65 1.52 -7.17 2.85
N PRO A 66 1.07 -7.72 1.71
CA PRO A 66 1.38 -7.16 0.40
C PRO A 66 0.57 -5.89 0.13
N VAL A 67 1.20 -4.90 -0.51
CA VAL A 67 0.57 -3.65 -0.92
C VAL A 67 0.57 -3.53 -2.44
N TRP A 68 -0.62 -3.59 -3.01
CA TRP A 68 -0.86 -3.51 -4.44
C TRP A 68 -1.35 -2.12 -4.86
N ILE A 69 -1.06 -1.71 -6.08
CA ILE A 69 -1.55 -0.47 -6.68
C ILE A 69 -1.85 -0.71 -8.17
N GLY A 70 -2.90 -0.07 -8.70
CA GLY A 70 -3.17 -0.17 -10.14
C GLY A 70 -2.07 0.49 -10.99
N ALA A 71 -1.74 -0.08 -12.15
CA ALA A 71 -0.62 0.35 -13.00
C ALA A 71 -0.69 1.83 -13.40
N ALA A 72 -1.86 2.37 -13.72
CA ALA A 72 -2.00 3.79 -14.05
C ALA A 72 -1.65 4.70 -12.86
N GLN A 73 -2.04 4.30 -11.65
CA GLN A 73 -1.70 5.02 -10.43
C GLN A 73 -0.21 4.85 -10.08
N PHE A 74 0.34 3.65 -10.32
CA PHE A 74 1.78 3.40 -10.19
C PHE A 74 2.60 4.32 -11.09
N GLU A 75 2.26 4.47 -12.37
CA GLU A 75 3.00 5.36 -13.28
C GLU A 75 3.04 6.81 -12.77
N TYR A 76 1.94 7.27 -12.16
CA TYR A 76 1.90 8.60 -11.55
C TYR A 76 2.74 8.70 -10.26
N TRP A 77 2.88 7.61 -9.51
CA TRP A 77 3.60 7.57 -8.21
C TRP A 77 4.98 6.90 -8.28
N ARG A 78 5.47 6.51 -9.47
CA ARG A 78 6.69 5.69 -9.59
C ARG A 78 7.95 6.34 -9.03
N HIS A 79 7.93 7.68 -8.89
CA HIS A 79 9.01 8.51 -8.35
C HIS A 79 8.74 8.97 -6.90
N THR A 80 7.74 8.40 -6.21
CA THR A 80 7.46 8.70 -4.82
C THR A 80 7.57 7.46 -3.94
N GLN A 81 8.16 7.64 -2.76
CA GLN A 81 8.02 6.66 -1.68
C GLN A 81 6.67 6.88 -1.02
N VAL A 82 5.92 5.80 -0.90
CA VAL A 82 4.60 5.78 -0.27
C VAL A 82 4.75 5.26 1.16
N THR A 83 4.01 5.83 2.11
CA THR A 83 3.94 5.35 3.48
C THR A 83 2.49 5.24 3.90
N ILE A 84 2.06 4.06 4.33
CA ILE A 84 0.77 3.84 4.96
C ILE A 84 0.86 4.39 6.39
N ASP A 85 -0.05 5.28 6.73
CA ASP A 85 -0.25 5.78 8.09
C ASP A 85 -1.71 5.61 8.50
N VAL A 86 -2.02 5.83 9.78
CA VAL A 86 -3.36 5.71 10.32
C VAL A 86 -3.72 6.96 11.14
N VAL A 87 -4.96 7.41 10.99
CA VAL A 87 -5.49 8.55 11.75
C VAL A 87 -6.90 8.24 12.27
N PRO A 88 -7.38 8.93 13.32
CA PRO A 88 -8.79 8.85 13.72
C PRO A 88 -9.70 9.30 12.59
N GLY A 89 -10.81 8.59 12.38
CA GLY A 89 -11.80 8.94 11.37
C GLY A 89 -12.55 7.74 10.83
N ARG A 90 -13.53 8.02 9.97
CA ARG A 90 -14.27 6.97 9.27
C ARG A 90 -13.36 6.34 8.21
N GLY A 91 -13.09 5.04 8.34
CA GLY A 91 -12.43 4.24 7.31
C GLY A 91 -13.22 4.25 6.00
N ALA A 92 -12.53 3.96 4.91
CA ALA A 92 -13.19 3.78 3.62
C ALA A 92 -14.12 2.56 3.64
N GLY A 93 -15.23 2.62 2.90
CA GLY A 93 -16.42 1.79 3.20
C GLY A 93 -16.21 0.27 3.23
N PHE A 94 -15.21 -0.24 2.51
CA PHE A 94 -14.89 -1.67 2.44
C PHE A 94 -13.61 -2.06 3.19
N SER A 95 -12.95 -1.10 3.86
CA SER A 95 -11.66 -1.32 4.51
C SER A 95 -11.84 -1.86 5.93
N LEU A 96 -11.06 -2.88 6.30
CA LEU A 96 -11.24 -3.61 7.56
C LEU A 96 -11.09 -2.76 8.83
N GLU A 97 -10.37 -1.63 8.78
CA GLU A 97 -10.23 -0.73 9.93
C GLU A 97 -11.48 0.11 10.20
N GLY A 98 -12.42 0.20 9.25
CA GLY A 98 -13.60 1.07 9.32
C GLY A 98 -14.38 0.99 10.65
N PRO A 99 -14.66 -0.20 11.20
CA PRO A 99 -15.34 -0.37 12.49
C PRO A 99 -14.53 0.09 13.72
N THR A 100 -13.23 0.39 13.57
CA THR A 100 -12.34 0.76 14.69
C THR A 100 -12.34 2.28 14.99
N GLY A 101 -13.04 3.08 14.19
CA GLY A 101 -13.00 4.55 14.27
C GLY A 101 -11.68 5.16 13.80
N ARG A 102 -10.90 4.39 13.04
CA ARG A 102 -9.63 4.79 12.42
C ARG A 102 -9.77 4.66 10.91
N ARG A 103 -8.87 5.31 10.18
CA ARG A 103 -8.74 5.19 8.72
C ARG A 103 -7.28 5.16 8.33
N PHE A 104 -6.93 4.32 7.38
CA PHE A 104 -5.61 4.41 6.77
C PHE A 104 -5.54 5.61 5.81
N ILE A 105 -4.33 6.17 5.67
CA ILE A 105 -4.01 7.25 4.76
C ILE A 105 -2.66 6.99 4.09
N ILE A 106 -2.44 7.62 2.96
CA ILE A 106 -1.12 7.68 2.33
C ILE A 106 -0.42 8.98 2.72
N ARG A 107 0.86 8.84 3.10
CA ARG A 107 1.86 9.90 3.07
C ARG A 107 2.85 9.60 1.95
N SER A 108 3.45 10.62 1.38
CA SER A 108 4.45 10.43 0.33
C SER A 108 5.59 11.43 0.43
N ARG A 109 6.74 11.00 -0.08
CA ARG A 109 7.87 11.87 -0.40
C ARG A 109 8.39 11.55 -1.79
N VAL A 110 9.03 12.51 -2.43
CA VAL A 110 9.73 12.27 -3.71
C VAL A 110 11.03 11.52 -3.42
N PHE A 111 11.38 10.56 -4.26
CA PHE A 111 12.70 9.93 -4.23
C PHE A 111 13.78 10.91 -4.66
N SER A 112 14.96 10.82 -4.06
CA SER A 112 16.15 11.50 -4.60
C SER A 112 16.57 10.89 -5.94
N ASP A 113 17.34 11.62 -6.75
CA ASP A 113 17.84 11.13 -8.04
C ASP A 113 18.58 9.79 -7.87
N ALA A 114 19.40 9.68 -6.84
CA ALA A 114 20.18 8.48 -6.55
C ALA A 114 19.29 7.28 -6.15
N GLU A 115 18.15 7.54 -5.52
CA GLU A 115 17.13 6.52 -5.24
C GLU A 115 16.37 6.09 -6.50
N VAL A 116 16.06 7.03 -7.40
CA VAL A 116 15.46 6.75 -8.71
C VAL A 116 16.40 5.89 -9.55
N ASP A 117 17.69 6.25 -9.63
CA ASP A 117 18.70 5.46 -10.36
C ASP A 117 18.79 4.02 -9.83
N ALA A 118 18.77 3.86 -8.51
CA ALA A 118 18.79 2.53 -7.88
C ALA A 118 17.55 1.70 -8.24
N LEU A 119 16.37 2.33 -8.32
CA LEU A 119 15.12 1.68 -8.71
C LEU A 119 15.10 1.32 -10.20
N ASP A 120 15.62 2.18 -11.07
CA ASP A 120 15.66 1.91 -12.51
C ASP A 120 16.63 0.77 -12.82
N VAL A 121 17.77 0.67 -12.12
CA VAL A 121 18.69 -0.48 -12.21
C VAL A 121 18.04 -1.77 -11.71
N ALA A 122 17.21 -1.71 -10.66
CA ALA A 122 16.50 -2.87 -10.12
C ALA A 122 15.40 -3.39 -11.06
N GLY A 123 14.91 -2.53 -11.97
CA GLY A 123 13.83 -2.85 -12.90
C GLY A 123 12.43 -2.63 -12.30
N PRO A 124 11.39 -2.90 -13.11
CA PRO A 124 10.02 -2.70 -12.68
C PRO A 124 9.62 -3.70 -11.57
N PRO A 125 8.78 -3.29 -10.61
CA PRO A 125 8.21 -4.20 -9.62
C PRO A 125 7.34 -5.30 -10.27
N PRO A 126 7.14 -6.45 -9.58
CA PRO A 126 6.25 -7.51 -10.03
C PRO A 126 4.81 -7.05 -10.21
N ARG A 127 4.07 -7.75 -11.08
CA ARG A 127 2.64 -7.58 -11.30
C ARG A 127 1.86 -8.80 -10.84
N GLY A 128 0.57 -8.63 -10.57
CA GLY A 128 -0.28 -9.72 -10.06
C GLY A 128 -0.51 -10.90 -11.00
N GLY A 129 -0.03 -10.83 -12.24
CA GLY A 129 -0.10 -11.92 -13.22
C GLY A 129 1.25 -12.59 -13.53
N ASP A 130 2.32 -12.18 -12.84
CA ASP A 130 3.67 -12.73 -12.98
C ASP A 130 3.88 -14.00 -12.12
#